data_AF-A0A7Y5HK51-F1
#
_entry.id   AF-A0A7Y5HK51-F1
#
_cell.length_a   1.000
_cell.length_b   1.000
_cell.length_c   1.000
_cell.angle_alpha   90.00
_cell.angle_beta   90.00
_cell.angle_gamma   90.00
#
_symmetry.space_group_name_H-M   'P 1'
#
loop_
_entity.id
_entity.type
_entity.pdbx_description
1 polymer ?
#
loop_
_entity_poly.entity_id
_entity_poly.type
_entity_poly.pdbx_seq_one_letter_code
_entity_poly.pdbx_strand_id
1 'polypeptide(L)'
;ALDDAALEARYAPRTRSVAAQFAHMHSVRTYHLEAFGKRPIGSLASFPRGAEPARKEIRAALAASAEALAGALAEAAAKGKVPSWKGTPASWLAYFCAHEAHHRGLALAALRVAGVKVPKEVVYGLWEGWGKAGGP
;
A
#
# COMPACT_ATOMS: atom_id res chain seq x y z
N ALA A 1 -8.58 8.40 15.75
CA ALA A 1 -7.42 8.06 14.91
C ALA A 1 -6.24 7.70 15.82
N LEU A 2 -5.30 6.89 15.35
CA LEU A 2 -4.06 6.60 16.12
C LEU A 2 -3.15 7.83 16.14
N ASP A 3 -2.43 8.02 17.24
CA ASP A 3 -1.38 9.05 17.35
C ASP A 3 -0.22 8.80 16.36
N ASP A 4 0.55 9.83 16.02
CA ASP A 4 1.68 9.72 15.09
C ASP A 4 2.84 8.91 15.66
N ALA A 5 3.03 8.84 17.00
CA ALA A 5 4.01 7.96 17.62
C ALA A 5 3.76 6.48 17.28
N ALA A 6 2.53 6.10 16.96
CA ALA A 6 2.19 4.75 16.52
C ALA A 6 2.86 4.36 15.19
N LEU A 7 3.32 5.34 14.39
CA LEU A 7 4.02 5.10 13.13
C LEU A 7 5.42 4.51 13.32
N GLU A 8 6.05 4.73 14.48
CA GLU A 8 7.39 4.25 14.80
C GLU A 8 7.42 2.78 15.25
N ALA A 9 6.25 2.23 15.61
CA ALA A 9 6.13 0.88 16.16
C ALA A 9 6.69 -0.19 15.21
N ARG A 10 7.38 -1.19 15.78
CA ARG A 10 7.97 -2.35 15.08
C ARG A 10 7.54 -3.64 15.78
N TYR A 11 7.39 -4.73 15.03
CA TYR A 11 7.05 -6.04 15.61
C TYR A 11 8.28 -6.80 16.14
N ALA A 12 9.48 -6.46 15.67
CA ALA A 12 10.75 -6.95 16.20
C ALA A 12 11.92 -5.98 15.86
N PRO A 13 13.09 -6.09 16.53
CA PRO A 13 14.27 -5.29 16.19
C PRO A 13 14.66 -5.41 14.71
N ARG A 14 15.05 -4.30 14.08
CA ARG A 14 15.48 -4.21 12.67
C ARG A 14 14.40 -4.59 11.64
N THR A 15 13.13 -4.60 12.03
CA THR A 15 12.00 -4.74 11.10
C THR A 15 11.48 -3.36 10.67
N ARG A 16 10.69 -3.29 9.60
CA ARG A 16 10.06 -2.04 9.17
C ARG A 16 9.09 -1.53 10.25
N SER A 17 9.14 -0.24 10.52
CA SER A 17 8.14 0.47 11.31
C SER A 17 6.80 0.51 10.56
N VAL A 18 5.72 0.86 11.26
CA VAL A 18 4.40 1.07 10.64
C VAL A 18 4.49 2.06 9.46
N ALA A 19 5.20 3.18 9.61
CA ALA A 19 5.45 4.12 8.51
C ALA A 19 6.18 3.44 7.33
N ALA A 20 7.26 2.71 7.62
CA ALA A 20 8.05 2.05 6.58
C ALA A 20 7.29 0.92 5.86
N GLN A 21 6.32 0.26 6.51
CA GLN A 21 5.44 -0.71 5.84
C GLN A 21 4.59 -0.01 4.76
N PHE A 22 3.98 1.12 5.10
CA PHE A 22 3.18 1.89 4.14
C PHE A 22 4.02 2.54 3.04
N ALA A 23 5.21 3.04 3.38
CA ALA A 23 6.16 3.53 2.39
C ALA A 23 6.55 2.43 1.40
N HIS A 24 6.79 1.21 1.89
CA HIS A 24 7.11 0.08 1.03
C HIS A 24 5.95 -0.33 0.12
N MET A 25 4.70 -0.29 0.60
CA MET A 25 3.53 -0.50 -0.25
C MET A 25 3.52 0.48 -1.44
N HIS A 26 3.75 1.76 -1.18
CA HIS A 26 3.87 2.77 -2.25
C HIS A 26 5.02 2.45 -3.21
N SER A 27 6.23 2.13 -2.72
CA SER A 27 7.39 1.79 -3.55
C SER A 27 7.13 0.60 -4.49
N VAL A 28 6.40 -0.42 -4.03
CA VAL A 28 6.06 -1.57 -4.87
C VAL A 28 5.06 -1.19 -5.97
N ARG A 29 4.07 -0.33 -5.65
CA ARG A 29 3.16 0.20 -6.68
C ARG A 29 3.91 0.99 -7.74
N THR A 30 4.82 1.89 -7.35
CA THR A 30 5.58 2.72 -8.29
C THR A 30 6.49 1.88 -9.17
N TYR A 31 7.19 0.88 -8.60
CA TYR A 31 7.99 -0.07 -9.37
C TYR A 31 7.17 -0.78 -10.46
N HIS A 32 5.99 -1.26 -10.10
CA HIS A 32 5.11 -1.93 -11.04
C HIS A 32 4.55 -0.96 -12.10
N LEU A 33 4.24 0.28 -11.74
CA LEU A 33 3.77 1.32 -12.67
C LEU A 33 4.85 1.70 -13.69
N GLU A 34 6.10 1.85 -13.27
CA GLU A 34 7.24 2.07 -14.17
C GLU A 34 7.40 0.92 -15.17
N ALA A 35 7.33 -0.32 -14.68
CA ALA A 35 7.42 -1.52 -15.50
C ALA A 35 6.22 -1.68 -16.46
N PHE A 36 5.03 -1.23 -16.05
CA PHE A 36 3.81 -1.27 -16.85
C PHE A 36 3.86 -0.29 -18.01
N GLY A 37 4.19 0.97 -17.71
CA GLY A 37 4.08 2.05 -18.69
C GLY A 37 5.32 2.25 -19.55
N LYS A 38 6.51 1.84 -19.08
CA LYS A 38 7.81 2.41 -19.53
C LYS A 38 7.75 3.94 -19.66
N ARG A 39 6.90 4.58 -18.84
CA ARG A 39 6.58 6.00 -18.89
C ARG A 39 6.98 6.62 -17.55
N PRO A 40 7.40 7.90 -17.53
CA PRO A 40 7.74 8.58 -16.29
C PRO A 40 6.54 8.56 -15.34
N ILE A 41 6.74 8.07 -14.11
CA ILE A 41 5.74 8.13 -13.04
C ILE A 41 5.61 9.54 -12.43
N GLY A 42 6.26 10.54 -13.04
CA GLY A 42 6.16 11.95 -12.66
C GLY A 42 6.52 12.17 -11.19
N SER A 43 5.66 12.88 -10.47
CA SER A 43 5.82 13.18 -9.05
C SER A 43 5.53 11.99 -8.12
N LEU A 44 5.18 10.80 -8.63
CA LEU A 44 4.96 9.58 -7.83
C LEU A 44 6.28 8.91 -7.42
N ALA A 45 7.37 9.67 -7.27
CA ALA A 45 8.66 9.09 -6.91
C ALA A 45 8.58 8.30 -5.60
N SER A 46 9.16 7.10 -5.59
CA SER A 46 9.24 6.30 -4.38
C SER A 46 10.04 7.04 -3.29
N PHE A 47 9.66 6.82 -2.04
CA PHE A 47 10.52 7.19 -0.91
C PHE A 47 11.88 6.48 -0.98
N PRO A 48 12.95 7.07 -0.41
CA PRO A 48 14.22 6.39 -0.22
C PRO A 48 14.07 5.07 0.54
N ARG A 49 14.96 4.11 0.27
CA ARG A 49 14.93 2.80 0.94
C ARG A 49 15.06 2.97 2.45
N GLY A 50 14.05 2.50 3.19
CA GLY A 50 14.02 2.57 4.66
C GLY A 50 13.50 3.88 5.21
N ALA A 51 12.96 4.77 4.37
CA ALA A 51 12.31 5.99 4.83
C ALA A 51 11.11 5.71 5.76
N GLU A 52 10.92 6.60 6.72
CA GLU A 52 9.82 6.58 7.69
C GLU A 52 9.04 7.90 7.61
N PRO A 53 8.31 8.12 6.50
CA PRO A 53 7.67 9.41 6.22
C PRO A 53 6.52 9.72 7.18
N ALA A 54 6.16 10.99 7.28
CA ALA A 54 5.06 11.46 8.11
C ALA A 54 3.70 10.97 7.56
N ARG A 55 2.67 10.92 8.43
CA ARG A 55 1.32 10.48 8.05
C ARG A 55 0.78 11.18 6.82
N LYS A 56 0.96 12.50 6.72
CA LYS A 56 0.47 13.30 5.60
C LYS A 56 1.10 12.87 4.27
N GLU A 57 2.40 12.62 4.28
CA GLU A 57 3.16 12.18 3.10
C GLU A 57 2.76 10.76 2.70
N ILE A 58 2.62 9.84 3.67
CA ILE A 58 2.13 8.48 3.44
C ILE A 58 0.75 8.51 2.77
N ARG A 59 -0.20 9.29 3.32
CA ARG A 59 -1.55 9.37 2.78
C ARG A 59 -1.56 9.92 1.35
N ALA A 60 -0.81 10.99 1.09
CA ALA A 60 -0.72 11.58 -0.24
C ALA A 60 -0.13 10.58 -1.26
N ALA A 61 0.98 9.92 -0.91
CA ALA A 61 1.64 8.95 -1.77
C ALA A 61 0.77 7.71 -2.04
N LEU A 62 0.11 7.18 -1.01
CA LEU A 62 -0.79 6.02 -1.18
C LEU A 62 -2.03 6.37 -2.00
N ALA A 63 -2.61 7.57 -1.84
CA ALA A 63 -3.74 8.00 -2.65
C ALA A 63 -3.35 8.14 -4.13
N ALA A 64 -2.28 8.89 -4.40
CA ALA A 64 -1.83 9.14 -5.77
C ALA A 64 -1.38 7.85 -6.49
N SER A 65 -0.66 6.96 -5.79
CA SER A 65 -0.29 5.66 -6.37
C SER A 65 -1.46 4.68 -6.53
N ALA A 66 -2.50 4.78 -5.69
CA ALA A 66 -3.71 3.96 -5.86
C ALA A 66 -4.48 4.37 -7.12
N GLU A 67 -4.63 5.67 -7.37
CA GLU A 67 -5.28 6.21 -8.56
C GLU A 67 -4.54 5.77 -9.84
N ALA A 68 -3.21 5.95 -9.87
CA ALA A 68 -2.39 5.53 -11.00
C ALA A 68 -2.47 4.02 -11.24
N LEU A 69 -2.45 3.21 -10.17
CA LEU A 69 -2.56 1.75 -10.27
C LEU A 69 -3.95 1.32 -10.75
N ALA A 70 -5.02 1.98 -10.31
CA ALA A 70 -6.38 1.72 -10.80
C ALA A 70 -6.48 1.97 -12.31
N GLY A 71 -5.90 3.07 -12.81
CA GLY A 71 -5.81 3.35 -14.25
C GLY A 71 -5.04 2.27 -15.02
N ALA A 72 -3.88 1.85 -14.51
CA ALA A 72 -3.09 0.78 -15.13
C ALA A 72 -3.83 -0.57 -15.13
N LEU A 73 -4.55 -0.90 -14.05
CA LEU A 73 -5.38 -2.10 -13.97
C LEU A 73 -6.54 -2.08 -14.96
N ALA A 74 -7.21 -0.93 -15.12
CA ALA A 74 -8.26 -0.77 -16.12
C ALA A 74 -7.72 -0.95 -17.55
N GLU A 75 -6.57 -0.35 -17.85
CA GLU A 75 -5.88 -0.53 -19.14
C GLU A 75 -5.48 -2.01 -19.36
N ALA A 76 -4.92 -2.66 -18.35
CA ALA A 76 -4.54 -4.06 -18.40
C ALA A 76 -5.75 -4.97 -18.64
N ALA A 77 -6.86 -4.72 -17.95
CA ALA A 77 -8.10 -5.47 -18.11
C ALA A 77 -8.66 -5.32 -19.53
N ALA A 78 -8.70 -4.09 -20.06
CA ALA A 78 -9.15 -3.83 -21.43
C ALA A 78 -8.27 -4.52 -22.49
N LYS A 79 -6.95 -4.62 -22.24
CA LYS A 79 -6.00 -5.26 -23.16
C LYS A 79 -5.83 -6.77 -22.92
N GLY A 80 -6.39 -7.31 -21.84
CA GLY A 80 -6.22 -8.71 -21.42
C GLY A 80 -4.78 -9.10 -21.02
N LYS A 81 -3.86 -8.14 -20.86
CA LYS A 81 -2.45 -8.41 -20.53
C LYS A 81 -1.81 -7.29 -19.72
N VAL A 82 -0.79 -7.64 -18.95
CA VAL A 82 0.03 -6.71 -18.16
C VAL A 82 1.47 -6.75 -18.72
N PRO A 83 2.03 -5.63 -19.21
CA PRO A 83 3.42 -5.56 -19.64
C PRO A 83 4.38 -6.05 -18.56
N SER A 84 5.37 -6.85 -18.97
CA SER A 84 6.43 -7.38 -18.09
C SER A 84 5.94 -8.27 -16.93
N TRP A 85 4.68 -8.70 -16.94
CA TRP A 85 4.10 -9.61 -15.95
C TRP A 85 3.72 -10.93 -16.60
N LYS A 86 4.23 -12.03 -16.04
CA LYS A 86 3.92 -13.39 -16.50
C LYS A 86 2.62 -13.85 -15.86
N GLY A 87 1.49 -13.29 -16.30
CA GLY A 87 0.16 -13.61 -15.76
C GLY A 87 -0.96 -12.77 -16.38
N THR A 88 -2.18 -12.92 -15.85
CA THR A 88 -3.37 -12.18 -16.29
C THR A 88 -3.52 -10.87 -15.52
N PRO A 89 -4.32 -9.90 -16.00
CA PRO A 89 -4.69 -8.73 -15.21
C PRO A 89 -5.27 -9.09 -13.83
N ALA A 90 -6.05 -10.18 -13.76
CA ALA A 90 -6.59 -10.68 -12.50
C ALA A 90 -5.51 -11.18 -11.53
N SER A 91 -4.49 -11.89 -12.03
CA SER A 91 -3.38 -12.34 -11.17
C SER A 91 -2.50 -11.17 -10.69
N TRP A 92 -2.38 -10.11 -11.49
CA TRP A 92 -1.70 -8.89 -11.10
C TRP A 92 -2.47 -8.11 -10.02
N LEU A 93 -3.80 -7.99 -10.15
CA LEU A 93 -4.66 -7.45 -9.09
C LEU A 93 -4.53 -8.26 -7.80
N ALA A 94 -4.61 -9.59 -7.90
CA ALA A 94 -4.49 -10.48 -6.76
C ALA A 94 -3.14 -10.32 -6.03
N TYR A 95 -2.05 -10.11 -6.78
CA TYR A 95 -0.74 -9.80 -6.21
C TYR A 95 -0.79 -8.55 -5.32
N PHE A 96 -1.39 -7.44 -5.78
CA PHE A 96 -1.50 -6.23 -4.95
C PHE A 96 -2.39 -6.44 -3.73
N CYS A 97 -3.53 -7.11 -3.87
CA CYS A 97 -4.39 -7.44 -2.73
C CYS A 97 -3.62 -8.23 -1.66
N ALA A 98 -2.89 -9.27 -2.06
CA ALA A 98 -2.10 -10.10 -1.15
C ALA A 98 -0.92 -9.33 -0.52
N HIS A 99 -0.18 -8.57 -1.32
CA HIS A 99 0.95 -7.76 -0.88
C HIS A 99 0.51 -6.69 0.14
N GLU A 100 -0.58 -5.99 -0.14
CA GLU A 100 -1.09 -4.95 0.76
C GLU A 100 -1.67 -5.53 2.04
N ALA A 101 -2.37 -6.66 1.96
CA ALA A 101 -2.84 -7.39 3.15
C ALA A 101 -1.66 -7.84 4.03
N HIS A 102 -0.58 -8.34 3.42
CA HIS A 102 0.63 -8.73 4.14
C HIS A 102 1.24 -7.56 4.92
N HIS A 103 1.47 -6.41 4.28
CA HIS A 103 2.08 -5.25 4.96
C HIS A 103 1.16 -4.57 5.97
N ARG A 104 -0.16 -4.54 5.73
CA ARG A 104 -1.15 -4.10 6.72
C ARG A 104 -1.18 -5.02 7.94
N GLY A 105 -1.10 -6.33 7.74
CA GLY A 105 -0.98 -7.30 8.82
C GLY A 105 0.26 -7.09 9.67
N LEU A 106 1.42 -6.84 9.05
CA LEU A 106 2.66 -6.53 9.77
C LEU A 106 2.58 -5.21 10.55
N ALA A 107 1.90 -4.18 10.01
CA ALA A 107 1.66 -2.94 10.73
C ALA A 107 0.79 -3.17 11.98
N LEU A 108 -0.28 -3.97 11.88
CA LEU A 108 -1.10 -4.32 13.05
C LEU A 108 -0.33 -5.14 14.08
N ALA A 109 0.49 -6.08 13.64
CA ALA A 109 1.36 -6.85 14.53
C ALA A 109 2.34 -5.94 15.28
N ALA A 110 2.95 -4.97 14.59
CA ALA A 110 3.83 -3.98 15.19
C ALA A 110 3.13 -3.14 16.27
N LEU A 111 1.93 -2.65 15.99
CA LEU A 111 1.11 -1.91 16.96
C LEU A 111 0.78 -2.78 18.19
N ARG A 112 0.38 -4.03 17.96
CA ARG A 112 0.02 -4.97 19.04
C ARG A 112 1.20 -5.29 19.97
N VAL A 113 2.38 -5.52 19.40
CA VAL A 113 3.61 -5.82 20.14
C VAL A 113 4.12 -4.59 20.90
N ALA A 114 3.98 -3.40 20.32
CA ALA A 114 4.32 -2.13 20.96
C ALA A 114 3.32 -1.70 22.07
N GLY A 115 2.31 -2.52 22.38
CA GLY A 115 1.30 -2.19 23.39
C GLY A 115 0.32 -1.09 22.96
N VAL A 116 0.31 -0.69 21.69
CA VAL A 116 -0.60 0.34 21.18
C VAL A 116 -2.01 -0.24 21.07
N LYS A 117 -2.96 0.35 21.80
CA LYS A 117 -4.37 -0.03 21.72
C LYS A 117 -4.96 0.49 20.41
N VAL A 118 -5.25 -0.42 19.48
CA VAL A 118 -5.89 -0.10 18.20
C VAL A 118 -7.41 0.04 18.40
N PRO A 119 -8.04 1.17 18.00
CA PRO A 119 -9.49 1.33 18.07
C PRO A 119 -10.21 0.25 17.24
N LYS A 120 -11.36 -0.21 17.72
CA LYS A 120 -12.13 -1.28 17.03
C LYS A 120 -12.54 -0.86 15.62
N GLU A 121 -12.83 0.42 15.43
CA GLU A 121 -13.19 1.04 14.16
C GLU A 121 -12.05 0.90 13.13
N VAL A 122 -10.79 0.97 13.58
CA VAL A 122 -9.62 0.74 12.70
C VAL A 122 -9.52 -0.74 12.33
N VAL A 123 -9.80 -1.65 13.26
CA VAL A 123 -9.74 -3.11 13.00
C VAL A 123 -10.87 -3.56 12.07
N TYR A 124 -12.10 -3.13 12.32
CA TYR A 124 -13.25 -3.46 11.47
C TYR A 124 -13.20 -2.73 10.12
N GLY A 125 -12.67 -1.50 10.10
CA GLY A 125 -12.47 -0.72 8.87
C GLY A 125 -11.58 -1.38 7.81
N LEU A 126 -10.81 -2.41 8.17
CA LEU A 126 -10.05 -3.22 7.20
C LEU A 126 -10.95 -4.08 6.30
N TRP A 127 -12.11 -4.48 6.82
CA TRP A 127 -13.09 -5.37 6.20
C TRP A 127 -14.33 -4.62 5.69
N GLU A 128 -14.58 -3.43 6.21
CA GLU A 128 -15.67 -2.57 5.77
C GLU A 128 -15.35 -1.93 4.41
N GLY A 129 -16.39 -1.65 3.61
CA GLY A 129 -16.27 -0.95 2.32
C GLY A 129 -16.23 -1.85 1.08
N TRP A 130 -15.92 -3.14 1.21
CA TRP A 130 -15.91 -4.08 0.07
C TRP A 130 -17.28 -4.30 -0.59
N GLY A 131 -18.37 -4.11 0.16
CA GLY A 131 -19.75 -4.20 -0.34
C GLY A 131 -20.42 -2.87 -0.62
N LYS A 132 -19.71 -1.74 -0.48
CA LYS A 132 -20.26 -0.41 -0.77
C LYS A 132 -19.85 -0.01 -2.18
N ALA A 133 -20.82 0.17 -3.07
CA ALA A 133 -20.58 0.73 -4.40
C ALA A 133 -20.20 2.22 -4.25
N GLY A 134 -18.91 2.47 -4.14
CA GLY A 134 -18.36 3.79 -3.87
C GLY A 134 -17.15 3.66 -2.95
N GLY A 135 -15.98 3.97 -3.48
CA GLY A 135 -14.81 4.28 -2.66
C GLY A 135 -15.07 5.46 -1.71
N PRO A 136 -14.09 5.83 -0.87
CA PRO A 136 -14.28 6.67 0.32
C PRO A 136 -15.14 7.92 0.12
#